data_AF-A0A445KXT3-F1
#
_entry.id   AF-A0A445KXT3-F1
#
_cell.length_a   1.000
_cell.length_b   1.000
_cell.length_c   1.000
_cell.angle_alpha   90.00
_cell.angle_beta   90.00
_cell.angle_gamma   90.00
#
_symmetry.space_group_name_H-M   'P 1'
#
loop_
_entity.id
_entity.type
_entity.pdbx_description
1 polymer ?
#
loop_
_entity_poly.entity_id
_entity_poly.type
_entity_poly.pdbx_seq_one_letter_code
_entity_poly.pdbx_strand_id
1 'polypeptide(L)'
;MRCGHAFAFQIRIHRDTATRRTKSASIGTTAEIRQFGRLGDGSLNVVTRGQQRFRLRRSWTDVEGVPYGEIQVIEEDLPLRIPRDAFGKSAPLSNMPCSQGVSHNLSPKYSHVNMQRSKNEENDSEPNSEESFESELSLMERKIHLSVVGSSYVHDTMDESANDNDVKFMHNSDQEIRSNLDSRTGKCSTSGKQSSKEELSRCKNICAYPSYKISKAFWPHWAYQMFDSYSLAQRAADMWKRIVGMPDMDSLIKKPDILSFHIASKIPVSESTRQELLDIDGIAYRLRREIELLESIDLIRCKSCETIIAKRSDMLVMSSEGPLSAYVNPGGYVHEIMTLYKANGLALVGSAATDYSWFPGYAWTIATCATCKTQMGWLFTARNKQLKPSYFWGIRSCQLAEEIRQNL
;
A
#
# COMPACT_ATOMS: atom_id res chain seq x y z
N MET A 1 31.84 13.92 -26.44
CA MET A 1 30.37 14.05 -26.51
C MET A 1 29.80 13.18 -25.40
N ARG A 2 29.21 13.76 -24.35
CA ARG A 2 28.58 12.98 -23.28
C ARG A 2 27.27 12.42 -23.85
N CYS A 3 27.19 11.11 -24.06
CA CYS A 3 25.92 10.43 -24.30
C CYS A 3 25.05 10.65 -23.07
N GLY A 4 24.15 11.63 -23.13
CA GLY A 4 23.09 11.76 -22.14
C GLY A 4 22.25 10.50 -22.23
N HIS A 5 22.20 9.74 -21.14
CA HIS A 5 21.28 8.62 -21.03
C HIS A 5 19.86 9.15 -21.28
N ALA A 6 19.24 8.71 -22.38
CA ALA A 6 17.84 9.01 -22.65
C ALA A 6 16.99 8.14 -21.73
N PHE A 7 16.25 8.78 -20.83
CA PHE A 7 15.32 8.11 -19.93
C PHE A 7 13.89 8.39 -20.40
N ALA A 8 13.00 7.41 -20.22
CA ALA A 8 11.57 7.61 -20.45
C ALA A 8 10.94 8.30 -19.23
N PHE A 9 10.08 9.28 -19.48
CA PHE A 9 9.40 10.05 -18.44
C PHE A 9 7.90 10.09 -18.73
N GLN A 10 7.08 9.98 -17.68
CA GLN A 10 5.65 10.10 -17.78
C GLN A 10 5.20 11.40 -17.13
N ILE A 11 4.42 12.19 -17.87
CA ILE A 11 3.77 13.39 -17.36
C ILE A 11 2.33 13.43 -17.84
N ARG A 12 1.42 13.92 -16.98
CA ARG A 12 0.03 14.12 -17.39
C ARG A 12 -0.10 15.36 -18.22
N ILE A 13 -0.89 15.25 -19.28
CA ILE A 13 -1.28 16.37 -20.12
C ILE A 13 -2.79 16.52 -20.00
N HIS A 14 -3.23 17.65 -19.44
CA HIS A 14 -4.63 17.99 -19.33
C HIS A 14 -5.03 18.86 -20.50
N ARG A 15 -6.17 18.54 -21.12
CA ARG A 15 -6.79 19.42 -22.11
C ARG A 15 -7.84 20.26 -21.41
N ASP A 16 -7.60 21.56 -21.36
CA ASP A 16 -8.57 22.53 -20.87
C ASP A 16 -9.76 22.55 -21.84
N THR A 17 -10.95 22.24 -21.33
CA THR A 17 -12.17 22.15 -22.13
C THR A 17 -12.66 23.52 -22.60
N ALA A 18 -12.36 24.59 -21.86
CA ALA A 18 -12.76 25.96 -22.19
C ALA A 18 -11.82 26.59 -23.20
N THR A 19 -10.50 26.41 -23.04
CA THR A 19 -9.50 27.04 -23.92
C THR A 19 -9.00 26.13 -25.04
N ARG A 20 -9.36 24.84 -25.02
CA ARG A 20 -8.81 23.74 -25.85
C ARG A 20 -7.28 23.61 -25.78
N ARG A 21 -6.61 24.35 -24.88
CA ARG A 21 -5.16 24.30 -24.69
C ARG A 21 -4.79 23.09 -23.85
N THR A 22 -3.70 22.44 -24.23
CA THR A 22 -3.06 21.41 -23.43
C THR A 22 -2.15 22.06 -22.39
N LYS A 23 -2.35 21.72 -21.11
CA LYS A 23 -1.47 22.07 -20.00
C LYS A 23 -0.83 20.80 -19.48
N SER A 24 0.48 20.74 -19.47
CA SER A 24 1.23 19.68 -18.79
C SER A 24 1.18 19.90 -17.28
N ALA A 25 1.07 18.82 -16.50
CA ALA A 25 1.36 18.86 -15.07
C ALA A 25 2.80 19.34 -14.84
N SER A 26 3.07 19.92 -13.67
CA SER A 26 4.43 20.35 -13.32
C SER A 26 5.29 19.21 -12.78
N ILE A 27 4.66 18.16 -12.24
CA ILE A 27 5.35 17.01 -11.64
C ILE A 27 4.97 15.74 -12.38
N GLY A 28 5.96 14.90 -12.65
CA GLY A 28 5.81 13.60 -13.30
C GLY A 28 6.69 12.53 -12.65
N THR A 29 6.71 11.34 -13.24
CA THR A 29 7.47 10.18 -12.75
C THR A 29 8.36 9.61 -13.84
N THR A 30 9.62 9.35 -13.53
CA THR A 30 10.54 8.63 -14.42
C THR A 30 10.14 7.16 -14.52
N ALA A 31 10.28 6.56 -15.69
CA ALA A 31 9.87 5.18 -15.94
C ALA A 31 11.07 4.35 -16.41
N GLU A 32 11.49 3.39 -15.60
CA GLU A 32 12.55 2.44 -15.97
C GLU A 32 11.95 1.25 -16.71
N ILE A 33 12.50 0.92 -17.87
CA ILE A 33 12.14 -0.29 -18.62
C ILE A 33 12.68 -1.51 -17.87
N ARG A 34 11.78 -2.38 -17.41
CA ARG A 34 12.12 -3.63 -16.71
C ARG A 34 12.14 -4.83 -17.63
N GLN A 35 11.29 -4.81 -18.65
CA GLN A 35 11.20 -5.87 -19.65
C GLN A 35 10.86 -5.25 -21.00
N PHE A 36 11.41 -5.81 -22.06
CA PHE A 36 11.01 -5.50 -23.43
C PHE A 36 11.00 -6.79 -24.25
N GLY A 37 10.11 -6.87 -25.24
CA GLY A 37 10.03 -8.01 -26.15
C GLY A 37 9.40 -7.59 -27.48
N ARG A 38 9.93 -8.10 -28.59
CA ARG A 38 9.31 -7.91 -29.91
C ARG A 38 8.23 -8.95 -30.11
N LEU A 39 7.07 -8.51 -30.61
CA LEU A 39 5.97 -9.37 -31.00
C LEU A 39 6.15 -9.80 -32.47
N GLY A 40 5.43 -10.85 -32.88
CA GLY A 40 5.56 -11.44 -34.23
C GLY A 40 5.14 -10.51 -35.37
N ASP A 41 4.41 -9.44 -35.06
CA ASP A 41 4.01 -8.38 -36.00
C ASP A 41 5.05 -7.25 -36.10
N GLY A 42 6.18 -7.36 -35.41
CA GLY A 42 7.25 -6.36 -35.38
C GLY A 42 7.04 -5.25 -34.33
N SER A 43 5.90 -5.23 -33.63
CA SER A 43 5.64 -4.29 -32.54
C SER A 43 6.48 -4.61 -31.29
N LEU A 44 6.60 -3.66 -30.38
CA LEU A 44 7.38 -3.79 -29.14
C LEU A 44 6.45 -3.77 -27.92
N ASN A 45 6.54 -4.80 -27.09
CA ASN A 45 5.95 -4.82 -25.77
C ASN A 45 6.99 -4.34 -24.74
N VAL A 46 6.64 -3.37 -23.91
CA VAL A 46 7.53 -2.77 -22.92
C VAL A 46 6.82 -2.73 -21.57
N VAL A 47 7.48 -3.27 -20.54
CA VAL A 47 7.03 -3.17 -19.15
C VAL A 47 7.91 -2.17 -18.43
N THR A 48 7.29 -1.11 -17.91
CA THR A 48 7.98 -0.04 -17.18
C THR A 48 7.59 0.00 -15.72
N ARG A 49 8.51 0.46 -14.87
CA ARG A 49 8.25 0.75 -13.46
C ARG A 49 8.58 2.22 -13.17
N GLY A 50 7.63 2.92 -12.53
CA GLY A 50 7.87 4.27 -12.03
C GLY A 50 8.98 4.28 -10.97
N GLN A 51 9.89 5.25 -11.04
CA GLN A 51 11.06 5.32 -10.16
C GLN A 51 11.12 6.58 -9.32
N GLN A 52 11.32 7.74 -9.95
CA GLN A 52 11.55 8.99 -9.24
C GLN A 52 10.58 10.06 -9.70
N ARG A 53 10.12 10.89 -8.76
CA ARG A 53 9.39 12.10 -9.11
C ARG A 53 10.34 13.13 -9.70
N PHE A 54 9.83 13.93 -10.61
CA PHE A 54 10.56 15.06 -11.17
C PHE A 54 9.64 16.25 -11.37
N ARG A 55 10.22 17.44 -11.36
CA ARG A 55 9.58 18.68 -11.82
C ARG A 55 9.99 18.98 -13.25
N LEU A 56 9.02 19.18 -14.14
CA LEU A 56 9.26 19.59 -15.52
C LEU A 56 9.70 21.06 -15.54
N ARG A 57 10.88 21.34 -16.11
CA ARG A 57 11.43 22.69 -16.24
C ARG A 57 11.09 23.33 -17.58
N ARG A 58 11.27 22.57 -18.65
CA ARG A 58 10.87 22.95 -20.02
C ARG A 58 10.51 21.71 -20.81
N SER A 59 9.64 21.87 -21.79
CA SER A 59 9.33 20.85 -22.79
C SER A 59 9.45 21.43 -24.19
N TRP A 60 9.81 20.56 -25.14
CA TRP A 60 9.87 20.89 -26.56
C TRP A 60 9.56 19.64 -27.37
N THR A 61 9.31 19.82 -28.66
CA THR A 61 9.13 18.71 -29.60
C THR A 61 10.28 18.78 -30.59
N ASP A 62 10.90 17.65 -30.89
CA ASP A 62 11.96 17.59 -31.89
C ASP A 62 11.39 17.66 -33.32
N VAL A 63 12.28 17.53 -34.30
CA VAL A 63 11.91 17.57 -35.73
C VAL A 63 11.08 16.36 -36.18
N GLU A 64 11.12 15.26 -35.43
CA GLU A 64 10.37 14.03 -35.71
C GLU A 64 9.01 13.98 -34.98
N GLY A 65 8.68 15.02 -34.21
CA GLY A 65 7.43 15.09 -33.45
C GLY A 65 7.50 14.42 -32.07
N VAL A 66 8.69 13.98 -31.63
CA VAL A 66 8.89 13.32 -30.34
C VAL A 66 8.97 14.39 -29.24
N PRO A 67 8.16 14.27 -28.16
CA PRO A 67 8.22 15.22 -27.04
C PRO A 67 9.45 14.95 -26.15
N TYR A 68 10.19 16.01 -25.87
CA TYR A 68 11.30 16.04 -24.93
C TYR A 68 11.02 17.02 -23.79
N GLY A 69 11.71 16.82 -22.68
CA GLY A 69 11.65 17.74 -21.56
C GLY A 69 12.92 17.74 -20.73
N GLU A 70 13.27 18.91 -20.21
CA GLU A 70 14.26 19.04 -19.15
C GLU A 70 13.54 18.90 -17.82
N ILE A 71 14.06 17.99 -16.99
CA ILE A 71 13.48 17.66 -15.71
C ILE A 71 14.46 17.96 -14.58
N GLN A 72 13.93 18.24 -13.40
CA GLN A 72 14.69 18.24 -12.16
C GLN A 72 14.13 17.12 -11.29
N VAL A 73 14.97 16.12 -10.97
CA VAL A 73 14.60 15.05 -10.02
C VAL A 73 14.31 15.67 -8.66
N ILE A 74 13.22 15.23 -8.03
CA ILE A 74 12.82 15.65 -6.69
C ILE A 74 13.46 14.67 -5.70
N GLU A 75 14.20 15.19 -4.74
CA GLU A 75 14.71 14.40 -3.60
C GLU A 75 13.58 14.23 -2.58
N GLU A 76 13.30 12.99 -2.19
CA GLU A 76 12.23 12.72 -1.22
C GLU A 76 12.73 12.92 0.21
N ASP A 77 11.92 13.58 1.04
CA ASP A 77 12.20 13.77 2.45
C ASP A 77 12.31 12.42 3.20
N LEU A 78 13.12 12.40 4.25
CA LEU A 78 13.16 11.25 5.17
C LEU A 78 11.86 11.16 5.98
N PRO A 79 11.39 9.93 6.31
CA PRO A 79 10.20 9.74 7.14
C PRO A 79 10.32 10.44 8.50
N LEU A 80 9.38 11.35 8.79
CA LEU A 80 9.33 12.06 10.05
C LEU A 80 9.03 11.12 11.20
N ARG A 81 9.75 11.28 12.31
CA ARG A 81 9.54 10.55 13.57
C ARG A 81 9.35 11.51 14.73
N ILE A 82 8.52 11.12 15.70
CA ILE A 82 8.46 11.84 16.98
C ILE A 82 9.86 11.89 17.59
N PRO A 83 10.40 13.08 17.94
CA PRO A 83 11.72 13.19 18.56
C PRO A 83 11.76 12.40 19.87
N ARG A 84 12.80 11.56 20.04
CA ARG A 84 12.93 10.68 21.21
C ARG A 84 12.96 11.45 22.53
N ASP A 85 13.57 12.63 22.53
CA ASP A 85 13.77 13.45 23.72
C ASP A 85 12.55 14.30 24.11
N ALA A 86 11.56 14.44 23.21
CA ALA A 86 10.35 15.22 23.46
C ALA A 86 9.45 14.57 24.53
N PHE A 87 9.45 13.24 24.60
CA PHE A 87 8.61 12.44 25.52
C PHE A 87 9.43 11.41 26.31
N GLY A 88 10.70 11.73 26.57
CA GLY A 88 11.63 10.88 27.30
C GLY A 88 11.24 10.66 28.76
N LYS A 89 11.75 9.57 29.35
CA LYS A 89 11.77 9.40 30.81
C LYS A 89 12.84 10.35 31.36
N SER A 90 12.53 11.14 32.38
CA SER A 90 13.56 11.91 33.10
C SER A 90 14.61 10.94 33.66
N ALA A 91 15.89 11.28 33.55
CA ALA A 91 16.90 10.66 34.40
C ALA A 91 16.44 10.82 35.86
N PRO A 92 16.54 9.78 36.72
CA PRO A 92 16.17 9.92 38.12
C PRO A 92 16.98 11.08 38.72
N LEU A 93 16.29 12.06 39.30
CA LEU A 93 16.91 13.14 40.07
C LEU A 93 17.52 12.53 41.34
N SER A 94 18.70 11.92 41.23
CA SER A 94 19.52 11.65 42.40
C SER A 94 20.20 12.96 42.80
N ASN A 95 19.94 13.38 44.04
CA ASN A 95 20.62 14.42 44.82
C ASN A 95 19.86 15.76 44.92
N MET A 96 18.74 15.73 45.66
CA MET A 96 18.39 16.85 46.53
C MET A 96 18.97 16.56 47.93
N PRO A 97 19.84 17.41 48.50
CA PRO A 97 20.26 17.26 49.89
C PRO A 97 19.06 17.59 50.79
N CYS A 98 18.50 16.56 51.42
CA CYS A 98 17.54 16.77 52.51
C CYS A 98 18.31 17.37 53.69
N SER A 99 18.00 18.61 54.04
CA SER A 99 18.49 19.29 55.25
C SER A 99 18.13 18.46 56.48
N GLN A 100 19.14 17.85 57.10
CA GLN A 100 18.99 17.05 58.32
C GLN A 100 18.59 17.94 59.51
N GLY A 101 17.38 17.71 60.01
CA GLY A 101 16.97 18.12 61.34
C GLY A 101 17.76 17.37 62.40
N VAL A 102 18.14 18.12 63.43
CA VAL A 102 18.92 17.71 64.61
C VAL A 102 18.18 16.62 65.41
N SER A 103 18.89 15.55 65.78
CA SER A 103 18.61 14.84 67.03
C SER A 103 19.87 14.19 67.58
N HIS A 104 20.16 14.51 68.84
CA HIS A 104 21.26 14.00 69.65
C HIS A 104 21.08 12.51 69.98
N ASN A 105 22.16 11.73 70.02
CA ASN A 105 22.65 11.07 71.25
C ASN A 105 23.86 10.12 71.01
N LEU A 106 24.92 10.41 71.78
CA LEU A 106 25.91 9.53 72.44
C LEU A 106 26.78 8.53 71.63
N SER A 107 28.09 8.80 71.70
CA SER A 107 29.26 7.97 71.38
C SER A 107 29.40 6.74 72.31
N PRO A 108 30.21 5.70 72.00
CA PRO A 108 31.66 5.80 72.24
C PRO A 108 32.60 5.12 71.19
N LYS A 109 33.66 5.86 70.84
CA LYS A 109 35.10 5.50 70.92
C LYS A 109 35.81 4.60 69.86
N TYR A 110 36.88 5.22 69.30
CA TYR A 110 38.22 4.73 68.87
C TYR A 110 38.29 3.60 67.81
N SER A 111 39.10 3.63 66.74
CA SER A 111 40.51 4.06 66.64
C SER A 111 41.03 4.00 65.18
N HIS A 112 42.04 4.85 64.90
CA HIS A 112 43.23 4.67 64.03
C HIS A 112 43.07 4.29 62.53
N VAL A 113 43.40 5.18 61.57
CA VAL A 113 44.74 5.44 60.96
C VAL A 113 45.22 4.26 60.09
N ASN A 114 45.26 4.39 58.75
CA ASN A 114 46.44 4.87 57.99
C ASN A 114 46.27 4.79 56.45
N MET A 115 47.06 5.64 55.79
CA MET A 115 47.30 5.73 54.34
C MET A 115 48.13 4.58 53.75
N GLN A 116 47.94 4.30 52.45
CA GLN A 116 48.93 3.99 51.38
C GLN A 116 48.12 3.73 50.10
N ARG A 117 48.15 4.48 48.98
CA ARG A 117 49.19 4.92 48.03
C ARG A 117 50.14 3.83 47.51
N SER A 118 49.85 3.30 46.31
CA SER A 118 50.89 3.04 45.29
C SER A 118 50.33 2.82 43.87
N LYS A 119 50.86 3.64 42.96
CA LYS A 119 51.25 3.43 41.54
C LYS A 119 50.17 3.00 40.54
N ASN A 120 49.76 3.86 39.59
CA ASN A 120 50.44 4.30 38.35
C ASN A 120 50.92 3.14 37.47
N GLU A 121 50.25 2.95 36.33
CA GLU A 121 50.91 2.90 35.01
C GLU A 121 50.06 3.64 33.98
N GLU A 122 50.77 4.37 33.12
CA GLU A 122 50.34 5.28 32.06
C GLU A 122 50.05 4.50 30.76
N ASN A 123 49.13 4.95 29.90
CA ASN A 123 49.49 5.59 28.61
C ASN A 123 48.27 5.97 27.75
N ASP A 124 48.17 7.27 27.49
CA ASP A 124 48.00 7.99 26.21
C ASP A 124 46.97 7.56 25.13
N SER A 125 45.96 8.44 24.98
CA SER A 125 45.65 9.31 23.82
C SER A 125 45.45 8.72 22.40
N GLU A 126 44.17 8.77 21.94
CA GLU A 126 43.55 9.30 20.67
C GLU A 126 44.33 9.20 19.32
N PRO A 127 43.72 9.12 18.09
CA PRO A 127 42.38 9.61 17.67
C PRO A 127 41.63 8.80 16.56
N ASN A 128 40.44 9.29 16.17
CA ASN A 128 39.67 9.13 14.91
C ASN A 128 40.10 8.13 13.80
N SER A 129 39.12 7.36 13.30
CA SER A 129 38.96 7.17 11.84
C SER A 129 37.53 6.79 11.45
N GLU A 130 36.98 7.57 10.52
CA GLU A 130 35.83 7.26 9.67
C GLU A 130 36.28 6.30 8.55
N GLU A 131 35.41 5.35 8.21
CA GLU A 131 35.26 4.59 6.95
C GLU A 131 35.10 3.09 7.21
N SER A 132 33.88 2.58 6.97
CA SER A 132 33.60 1.30 6.30
C SER A 132 32.11 0.98 6.43
N PHE A 133 31.32 1.41 5.45
CA PHE A 133 29.95 0.93 5.23
C PHE A 133 29.81 0.62 3.75
N GLU A 134 30.15 -0.61 3.37
CA GLU A 134 29.66 -1.31 2.18
C GLU A 134 30.05 -2.79 2.36
N SER A 135 29.16 -3.70 1.97
CA SER A 135 29.21 -5.17 2.17
C SER A 135 28.80 -5.65 3.58
N GLU A 136 27.80 -6.51 3.81
CA GLU A 136 27.33 -7.66 3.04
C GLU A 136 25.83 -7.96 3.30
N LEU A 137 25.07 -8.25 2.24
CA LEU A 137 23.76 -8.90 2.32
C LEU A 137 23.94 -10.41 2.47
N SER A 138 23.08 -11.05 3.27
CA SER A 138 23.22 -12.44 3.71
C SER A 138 22.90 -13.45 2.61
N LEU A 139 23.49 -14.65 2.71
CA LEU A 139 23.28 -15.80 1.82
C LEU A 139 21.81 -16.27 1.71
N MET A 140 20.93 -15.86 2.65
CA MET A 140 19.51 -16.14 2.61
C MET A 140 18.76 -15.22 1.62
N GLU A 141 19.26 -14.01 1.37
CA GLU A 141 18.65 -13.01 0.47
C GLU A 141 18.94 -13.29 -1.01
N ARG A 142 19.98 -14.09 -1.32
CA ARG A 142 20.24 -14.58 -2.70
C ARG A 142 19.37 -15.77 -3.12
N LYS A 143 18.77 -16.52 -2.17
CA LYS A 143 18.04 -17.76 -2.46
C LYS A 143 16.59 -17.54 -2.92
N ILE A 144 16.03 -16.35 -2.70
CA ILE A 144 14.67 -15.99 -3.14
C ILE A 144 14.66 -15.52 -4.62
N HIS A 145 15.82 -15.18 -5.18
CA HIS A 145 15.95 -14.67 -6.56
C HIS A 145 16.21 -15.74 -7.63
N LEU A 146 16.28 -17.03 -7.27
CA LEU A 146 16.59 -18.12 -8.22
C LEU A 146 15.47 -19.17 -8.39
N SER A 147 14.32 -19.02 -7.72
CA SER A 147 13.20 -19.97 -7.83
C SER A 147 12.09 -19.54 -8.80
N VAL A 148 12.34 -18.59 -9.70
CA VAL A 148 11.37 -18.16 -10.74
C VAL A 148 11.84 -18.49 -12.17
N VAL A 149 12.95 -19.24 -12.33
CA VAL A 149 13.39 -19.73 -13.65
C VAL A 149 13.73 -21.22 -13.59
N GLY A 150 12.94 -22.02 -14.30
CA GLY A 150 13.06 -23.47 -14.47
C GLY A 150 11.67 -24.11 -14.32
N SER A 151 10.87 -24.32 -15.36
CA SER A 151 11.21 -24.99 -16.61
C SER A 151 10.11 -24.74 -17.65
N SER A 152 10.48 -24.28 -18.84
CA SER A 152 10.05 -24.89 -20.10
C SER A 152 10.86 -24.32 -21.27
N TYR A 153 10.94 -25.10 -22.37
CA TYR A 153 11.83 -25.01 -23.54
C TYR A 153 13.15 -25.77 -23.34
N VAL A 154 13.49 -26.83 -24.09
CA VAL A 154 13.15 -27.33 -25.45
C VAL A 154 13.43 -28.87 -25.40
N HIS A 155 12.80 -29.82 -26.09
CA HIS A 155 12.74 -30.04 -27.55
C HIS A 155 11.81 -31.22 -27.90
N ASP A 156 11.13 -31.08 -29.05
CA ASP A 156 10.42 -32.14 -29.76
C ASP A 156 11.37 -33.23 -30.28
N THR A 157 10.97 -34.49 -30.09
CA THR A 157 11.28 -35.61 -30.98
C THR A 157 10.06 -36.52 -31.04
N MET A 158 9.59 -36.79 -32.26
CA MET A 158 8.50 -37.73 -32.55
C MET A 158 8.85 -39.16 -32.14
N ASP A 159 7.86 -39.90 -31.61
CA ASP A 159 7.66 -41.31 -31.98
C ASP A 159 6.21 -41.77 -31.72
N GLU A 160 5.72 -42.65 -32.58
CA GLU A 160 4.39 -43.25 -32.59
C GLU A 160 4.21 -44.34 -31.52
N SER A 161 2.94 -44.66 -31.26
CA SER A 161 2.37 -45.99 -30.99
C SER A 161 1.65 -46.18 -29.65
N ALA A 162 0.79 -47.21 -29.66
CA ALA A 162 -0.51 -47.32 -29.01
C ALA A 162 -0.52 -48.16 -27.72
N ASN A 163 -1.71 -48.24 -27.11
CA ASN A 163 -2.16 -49.19 -26.07
C ASN A 163 -1.50 -49.04 -24.69
N ASP A 164 -2.04 -49.50 -23.56
CA ASP A 164 -3.34 -49.93 -23.04
C ASP A 164 -3.08 -50.17 -21.52
N ASN A 165 -4.12 -50.13 -20.69
CA ASN A 165 -4.26 -50.59 -19.28
C ASN A 165 -3.02 -50.96 -18.42
N ASP A 166 -2.91 -50.43 -17.19
CA ASP A 166 -3.41 -51.11 -15.97
C ASP A 166 -2.91 -50.50 -14.63
N VAL A 167 -3.65 -50.84 -13.58
CA VAL A 167 -3.77 -50.25 -12.24
C VAL A 167 -2.69 -50.72 -11.25
N LYS A 168 -2.25 -49.86 -10.29
CA LYS A 168 -2.20 -50.25 -8.85
C LYS A 168 -2.07 -49.09 -7.87
N PHE A 169 -3.09 -48.95 -7.03
CA PHE A 169 -3.09 -48.24 -5.75
C PHE A 169 -2.31 -49.02 -4.68
N MET A 170 -1.77 -48.30 -3.68
CA MET A 170 -1.80 -48.77 -2.29
C MET A 170 -2.08 -47.63 -1.30
N HIS A 171 -2.88 -48.00 -0.31
CA HIS A 171 -3.65 -47.23 0.67
C HIS A 171 -2.86 -46.91 1.94
N ASN A 172 -3.42 -45.98 2.73
CA ASN A 172 -3.80 -46.10 4.15
C ASN A 172 -4.49 -44.76 4.52
N SER A 173 -5.82 -44.58 4.65
CA SER A 173 -6.83 -45.24 5.52
C SER A 173 -6.40 -45.23 7.00
N ASP A 174 -7.15 -44.70 7.98
CA ASP A 174 -8.61 -44.68 8.20
C ASP A 174 -9.05 -43.47 9.06
N GLN A 175 -10.17 -42.78 8.79
CA GLN A 175 -11.60 -43.12 9.10
C GLN A 175 -11.90 -43.00 10.62
N GLU A 176 -13.02 -42.51 11.14
CA GLU A 176 -14.34 -42.06 10.66
C GLU A 176 -15.08 -41.52 11.94
N ILE A 177 -16.17 -40.76 11.98
CA ILE A 177 -17.56 -41.12 11.68
C ILE A 177 -18.42 -39.83 11.76
N ARG A 178 -19.28 -39.65 10.75
CA ARG A 178 -20.43 -38.72 10.67
C ARG A 178 -21.64 -39.27 11.45
N SER A 179 -22.53 -38.39 11.90
CA SER A 179 -23.97 -38.57 11.63
C SER A 179 -24.78 -37.27 11.77
N ASN A 180 -25.87 -37.21 10.99
CA ASN A 180 -26.76 -36.08 10.74
C ASN A 180 -27.99 -36.07 11.67
N LEU A 181 -28.66 -34.90 11.65
CA LEU A 181 -30.11 -34.67 11.55
C LEU A 181 -31.00 -34.56 12.81
N ASP A 182 -31.85 -33.53 12.72
CA ASP A 182 -33.21 -33.33 13.25
C ASP A 182 -33.50 -32.83 14.68
N SER A 183 -33.84 -31.53 14.71
CA SER A 183 -35.14 -30.92 15.01
C SER A 183 -35.99 -31.32 16.25
N ARG A 184 -36.47 -30.25 16.91
CA ARG A 184 -37.72 -30.05 17.69
C ARG A 184 -37.75 -30.35 19.20
N THR A 185 -37.82 -29.23 19.94
CA THR A 185 -38.92 -28.81 20.84
C THR A 185 -39.39 -29.76 21.95
N GLY A 186 -39.19 -29.35 23.21
CA GLY A 186 -39.94 -29.88 24.37
C GLY A 186 -39.52 -29.25 25.71
N LYS A 187 -40.42 -28.46 26.32
CA LYS A 187 -40.30 -27.79 27.63
C LYS A 187 -40.54 -28.75 28.81
N CYS A 188 -39.93 -28.48 29.99
CA CYS A 188 -40.58 -28.21 31.31
C CYS A 188 -39.48 -28.04 32.41
N SER A 189 -39.28 -26.86 33.03
CA SER A 189 -39.75 -26.42 34.39
C SER A 189 -39.24 -27.31 35.55
N THR A 190 -38.68 -26.89 36.70
CA THR A 190 -38.72 -25.70 37.58
C THR A 190 -37.43 -25.74 38.47
N SER A 191 -36.82 -24.67 38.98
CA SER A 191 -37.16 -23.95 40.22
C SER A 191 -35.92 -23.16 40.68
N GLY A 192 -36.05 -21.90 41.13
CA GLY A 192 -35.07 -21.30 42.06
C GLY A 192 -34.56 -19.87 41.80
N LYS A 193 -35.43 -18.87 42.01
CA LYS A 193 -35.19 -17.53 42.61
C LYS A 193 -33.97 -16.66 42.19
N GLN A 194 -34.32 -15.59 41.46
CA GLN A 194 -33.96 -14.16 41.68
C GLN A 194 -32.51 -13.72 41.93
N SER A 195 -31.94 -12.96 40.99
CA SER A 195 -31.54 -11.56 41.22
C SER A 195 -31.19 -10.86 39.91
N SER A 196 -31.91 -9.78 39.63
CA SER A 196 -31.76 -8.87 38.50
C SER A 196 -30.64 -7.86 38.72
N LYS A 197 -29.80 -7.62 37.70
CA LYS A 197 -29.34 -6.27 37.35
C LYS A 197 -28.79 -6.20 35.93
N GLU A 198 -29.34 -5.22 35.22
CA GLU A 198 -29.25 -4.95 33.80
C GLU A 198 -27.86 -4.52 33.33
N GLU A 199 -27.63 -4.86 32.06
CA GLU A 199 -26.54 -4.43 31.20
C GLU A 199 -26.53 -2.91 31.00
N LEU A 200 -25.37 -2.29 31.23
CA LEU A 200 -24.98 -1.06 30.54
C LEU A 200 -23.45 -0.96 30.47
N SER A 201 -22.80 -1.84 29.69
CA SER A 201 -21.36 -1.78 29.43
C SER A 201 -21.05 -0.74 28.34
N ARG A 202 -21.09 0.53 28.75
CA ARG A 202 -20.61 1.66 27.94
C ARG A 202 -19.08 1.59 27.85
N CYS A 203 -18.58 1.34 26.65
CA CYS A 203 -17.16 1.35 26.29
C CYS A 203 -16.42 2.58 26.86
N LYS A 204 -15.42 2.33 27.71
CA LYS A 204 -14.35 3.28 28.05
C LYS A 204 -13.01 2.55 28.00
N ASN A 205 -12.46 2.39 26.81
CA ASN A 205 -11.03 2.15 26.66
C ASN A 205 -10.36 3.51 26.48
N ILE A 206 -10.14 4.21 27.60
CA ILE A 206 -9.19 5.32 27.67
C ILE A 206 -7.81 4.68 27.84
N CYS A 207 -6.90 4.96 26.90
CA CYS A 207 -5.51 4.53 26.94
C CYS A 207 -4.89 4.80 28.31
N ALA A 208 -4.51 3.73 29.02
CA ALA A 208 -3.73 3.83 30.24
C ALA A 208 -2.29 4.24 29.87
N TYR A 209 -1.94 5.51 30.07
CA TYR A 209 -0.56 5.97 30.03
C TYR A 209 0.15 5.56 31.33
N PRO A 210 1.31 4.88 31.29
CA PRO A 210 2.13 4.69 32.47
C PRO A 210 2.61 6.05 32.97
N SER A 211 2.39 6.28 34.26
CA SER A 211 2.70 7.51 34.97
C SER A 211 4.19 7.89 34.88
N TYR A 212 4.43 9.20 34.80
CA TYR A 212 5.72 9.92 34.85
C TYR A 212 6.66 9.82 33.62
N LYS A 213 6.19 10.29 32.47
CA LYS A 213 7.07 10.91 31.46
C LYS A 213 6.93 12.42 31.59
N ILE A 214 8.00 13.11 32.00
CA ILE A 214 8.03 14.57 31.95
C ILE A 214 8.13 14.93 30.47
N SER A 215 7.04 15.42 29.89
CA SER A 215 7.05 15.92 28.52
C SER A 215 7.89 17.18 28.47
N LYS A 216 8.97 17.14 27.68
CA LYS A 216 9.76 18.33 27.30
C LYS A 216 9.25 18.93 26.00
N ALA A 217 8.18 18.39 25.45
CA ALA A 217 7.62 18.78 24.17
C ALA A 217 6.83 20.08 24.31
N PHE A 218 6.92 20.93 23.30
CA PHE A 218 6.13 22.17 23.25
C PHE A 218 4.63 21.87 23.06
N TRP A 219 4.30 20.84 22.28
CA TRP A 219 2.93 20.39 22.03
C TRP A 219 2.61 19.06 22.73
N PRO A 220 1.32 18.75 22.96
CA PRO A 220 0.91 17.43 23.44
C PRO A 220 1.36 16.29 22.51
N HIS A 221 1.52 15.07 23.04
CA HIS A 221 1.95 13.89 22.27
C HIS A 221 1.11 13.63 21.01
N TRP A 222 -0.22 13.80 21.11
CA TRP A 222 -1.12 13.59 19.98
C TRP A 222 -0.78 14.51 18.79
N ALA A 223 -0.28 15.72 19.03
CA ALA A 223 0.06 16.67 17.97
C ALA A 223 1.28 16.21 17.16
N TYR A 224 2.31 15.66 17.82
CA TYR A 224 3.46 15.07 17.13
C TYR A 224 3.08 13.78 16.41
N GLN A 225 2.21 12.96 17.01
CA GLN A 225 1.73 11.73 16.41
C GLN A 225 0.95 11.97 15.11
N MET A 226 0.31 13.13 14.95
CA MET A 226 -0.36 13.50 13.69
C MET A 226 0.59 13.65 12.50
N PHE A 227 1.90 13.80 12.72
CA PHE A 227 2.92 13.96 11.67
C PHE A 227 3.99 12.88 11.70
N ASP A 228 3.93 11.93 12.63
CA ASP A 228 4.82 10.77 12.67
C ASP A 228 4.49 9.83 11.50
N SER A 229 5.42 9.73 10.55
CA SER A 229 5.21 9.03 9.27
C SER A 229 4.91 7.55 9.46
N TYR A 230 5.42 6.93 10.52
CA TYR A 230 5.21 5.51 10.79
C TYR A 230 3.89 5.23 11.49
N SER A 231 3.47 6.13 12.38
CA SER A 231 2.12 6.08 12.99
C SER A 231 1.05 6.30 11.92
N LEU A 232 1.30 7.23 10.99
CA LEU A 232 0.44 7.44 9.82
C LEU A 232 0.45 6.23 8.88
N ALA A 233 1.61 5.65 8.59
CA ALA A 233 1.72 4.47 7.74
C ALA A 233 0.97 3.26 8.32
N GLN A 234 1.07 3.01 9.63
CA GLN A 234 0.29 1.98 10.32
C GLN A 234 -1.21 2.24 10.17
N ARG A 235 -1.67 3.46 10.47
CA ARG A 235 -3.09 3.82 10.35
C ARG A 235 -3.60 3.64 8.92
N ALA A 236 -2.83 4.06 7.92
CA ALA A 236 -3.18 3.92 6.52
C ALA A 236 -3.25 2.44 6.10
N ALA A 237 -2.30 1.61 6.54
CA ALA A 237 -2.31 0.16 6.30
C ALA A 237 -3.52 -0.53 6.93
N ASP A 238 -3.86 -0.21 8.18
CA ASP A 238 -5.02 -0.77 8.88
C ASP A 238 -6.33 -0.40 8.15
N MET A 239 -6.43 0.84 7.69
CA MET A 239 -7.56 1.30 6.88
C MET A 239 -7.63 0.58 5.54
N TRP A 240 -6.50 0.45 4.84
CA TRP A 240 -6.41 -0.28 3.58
C TRP A 240 -6.88 -1.73 3.74
N LYS A 241 -6.39 -2.42 4.77
CA LYS A 241 -6.78 -3.79 5.12
C LYS A 241 -8.28 -3.93 5.38
N ARG A 242 -8.90 -2.95 6.04
CA ARG A 242 -10.35 -2.93 6.28
C ARG A 242 -11.17 -2.67 5.01
N ILE A 243 -10.64 -1.85 4.09
CA ILE A 243 -11.37 -1.40 2.90
C ILE A 243 -11.22 -2.36 1.72
N VAL A 244 -9.98 -2.79 1.46
CA VAL A 244 -9.61 -3.59 0.29
C VAL A 244 -9.44 -5.07 0.66
N GLY A 245 -9.00 -5.36 1.88
CA GLY A 245 -8.64 -6.72 2.29
C GLY A 245 -7.22 -7.06 1.86
N MET A 246 -7.08 -8.05 0.98
CA MET A 246 -5.78 -8.48 0.44
C MET A 246 -5.49 -7.80 -0.90
N PRO A 247 -4.22 -7.54 -1.28
CA PRO A 247 -3.00 -7.82 -0.51
C PRO A 247 -2.86 -6.92 0.72
N ASP A 248 -2.29 -7.49 1.77
CA ASP A 248 -1.93 -6.78 3.00
C ASP A 248 -0.68 -5.93 2.78
N MET A 249 -0.62 -4.79 3.46
CA MET A 249 0.44 -3.80 3.43
C MET A 249 1.39 -3.91 4.63
N ASP A 250 1.25 -4.93 5.48
CA ASP A 250 2.04 -5.12 6.72
C ASP A 250 3.56 -5.04 6.49
N SER A 251 4.05 -5.56 5.36
CA SER A 251 5.48 -5.50 5.00
C SER A 251 6.01 -4.08 4.73
N LEU A 252 5.11 -3.14 4.39
CA LEU A 252 5.43 -1.77 4.00
C LEU A 252 5.28 -0.77 5.15
N ILE A 253 4.69 -1.16 6.29
CA ILE A 253 4.50 -0.26 7.45
C ILE A 253 5.81 0.34 7.96
N LYS A 254 6.91 -0.41 7.85
CA LYS A 254 8.26 0.05 8.24
C LYS A 254 8.94 0.93 7.19
N LYS A 255 8.32 1.13 6.03
CA LYS A 255 8.81 1.93 4.89
C LYS A 255 7.74 2.95 4.45
N PRO A 256 7.49 4.02 5.24
CA PRO A 256 6.43 4.98 4.97
C PRO A 256 6.55 5.67 3.61
N ASP A 257 7.78 5.89 3.16
CA ASP A 257 8.15 6.40 1.84
C ASP A 257 7.53 5.55 0.72
N ILE A 258 7.72 4.23 0.77
CA ILE A 258 7.19 3.28 -0.22
C ILE A 258 5.68 3.11 -0.05
N LEU A 259 5.22 2.97 1.21
CA LEU A 259 3.81 2.72 1.51
C LEU A 259 2.91 3.84 0.98
N SER A 260 3.30 5.10 1.14
CA SER A 260 2.53 6.25 0.64
C SER A 260 2.28 6.14 -0.87
N PHE A 261 3.33 5.98 -1.67
CA PHE A 261 3.18 5.82 -3.11
C PHE A 261 2.40 4.57 -3.51
N HIS A 262 2.53 3.47 -2.76
CA HIS A 262 1.74 2.27 -3.02
C HIS A 262 0.25 2.56 -2.84
N ILE A 263 -0.17 3.15 -1.71
CA ILE A 263 -1.58 3.51 -1.49
C ILE A 263 -2.05 4.52 -2.54
N ALA A 264 -1.28 5.58 -2.79
CA ALA A 264 -1.60 6.59 -3.80
C ALA A 264 -1.76 6.00 -5.21
N SER A 265 -1.04 4.92 -5.54
CA SER A 265 -1.17 4.24 -6.84
C SER A 265 -2.42 3.37 -6.97
N LYS A 266 -3.01 2.93 -5.85
CA LYS A 266 -4.11 1.95 -5.85
C LYS A 266 -5.45 2.51 -5.36
N ILE A 267 -5.45 3.65 -4.67
CA ILE A 267 -6.67 4.27 -4.15
C ILE A 267 -7.62 4.71 -5.28
N PRO A 268 -8.94 4.48 -5.16
CA PRO A 268 -9.93 4.74 -6.20
C PRO A 268 -10.30 6.22 -6.34
N VAL A 269 -9.33 7.06 -6.71
CA VAL A 269 -9.51 8.52 -6.87
C VAL A 269 -9.53 8.98 -8.32
N SER A 270 -10.05 10.19 -8.52
CA SER A 270 -10.02 10.94 -9.77
C SER A 270 -8.59 11.17 -10.27
N GLU A 271 -8.45 11.51 -11.56
CA GLU A 271 -7.15 11.88 -12.11
C GLU A 271 -6.60 13.17 -11.50
N SER A 272 -7.44 14.13 -11.12
CA SER A 272 -6.96 15.38 -10.53
C SER A 272 -6.39 15.12 -9.13
N THR A 273 -7.10 14.34 -8.30
CA THR A 273 -6.67 13.95 -6.96
C THR A 273 -5.46 13.02 -7.01
N ARG A 274 -5.34 12.14 -8.00
CA ARG A 274 -4.12 11.33 -8.19
C ARG A 274 -2.91 12.20 -8.53
N GLN A 275 -3.10 13.28 -9.31
CA GLN A 275 -2.03 14.25 -9.55
C GLN A 275 -1.72 15.05 -8.28
N GLU A 276 -2.73 15.46 -7.51
CA GLU A 276 -2.57 16.12 -6.21
C GLU A 276 -1.67 15.28 -5.27
N LEU A 277 -1.92 13.97 -5.16
CA LEU A 277 -1.10 13.07 -4.34
C LEU A 277 0.36 12.98 -4.82
N LEU A 278 0.59 13.06 -6.13
CA LEU A 278 1.94 13.08 -6.71
C LEU A 278 2.65 14.42 -6.47
N ASP A 279 1.89 15.50 -6.43
CA ASP A 279 2.38 16.86 -6.20
C ASP A 279 2.76 17.13 -4.74
N ILE A 280 2.21 16.36 -3.78
CA ILE A 280 2.53 16.51 -2.35
C ILE A 280 3.98 16.13 -2.07
N ASP A 281 4.72 17.12 -1.56
CA ASP A 281 6.03 16.96 -0.95
C ASP A 281 5.88 16.59 0.54
N GLY A 282 6.72 15.66 1.00
CA GLY A 282 6.71 15.15 2.37
C GLY A 282 5.79 13.95 2.60
N ILE A 283 6.39 12.86 3.09
CA ILE A 283 5.72 11.56 3.29
C ILE A 283 4.53 11.68 4.26
N ALA A 284 4.69 12.42 5.36
CA ALA A 284 3.64 12.60 6.36
C ALA A 284 2.41 13.32 5.77
N TYR A 285 2.61 14.32 4.92
CA TYR A 285 1.51 15.05 4.30
C TYR A 285 0.77 14.17 3.29
N ARG A 286 1.50 13.37 2.51
CA ARG A 286 0.91 12.44 1.55
C ARG A 286 0.07 11.38 2.24
N LEU A 287 0.61 10.73 3.29
CA LEU A 287 -0.12 9.75 4.10
C LEU A 287 -1.37 10.33 4.76
N ARG A 288 -1.30 11.58 5.27
CA ARG A 288 -2.48 12.24 5.85
C ARG A 288 -3.57 12.45 4.80
N ARG A 289 -3.19 12.88 3.60
CA ARG A 289 -4.14 13.07 2.49
C ARG A 289 -4.74 11.74 2.05
N GLU A 290 -3.93 10.69 1.94
CA GLU A 290 -4.40 9.33 1.67
C GLU A 290 -5.39 8.84 2.72
N ILE A 291 -5.12 9.07 4.01
CA ILE A 291 -6.05 8.72 5.10
C ILE A 291 -7.38 9.46 4.95
N GLU A 292 -7.35 10.77 4.70
CA GLU A 292 -8.56 11.58 4.50
C GLU A 292 -9.39 11.06 3.31
N LEU A 293 -8.73 10.69 2.21
CA LEU A 293 -9.36 10.09 1.04
C LEU A 293 -9.95 8.70 1.37
N LEU A 294 -9.20 7.86 2.08
CA LEU A 294 -9.68 6.55 2.54
C LEU A 294 -10.87 6.66 3.49
N GLU A 295 -11.00 7.76 4.26
CA GLU A 295 -12.18 8.04 5.10
C GLU A 295 -13.38 8.50 4.26
N SER A 296 -13.17 9.42 3.32
CA SER A 296 -14.25 10.13 2.63
C SER A 296 -14.83 9.45 1.37
N ILE A 297 -14.03 8.68 0.60
CA ILE A 297 -14.45 8.09 -0.69
C ILE A 297 -15.45 6.94 -0.53
N ASP A 298 -16.74 7.20 -0.36
CA ASP A 298 -17.73 6.12 -0.28
C ASP A 298 -18.32 5.73 -1.65
N LEU A 299 -18.43 6.69 -2.56
CA LEU A 299 -19.15 6.54 -3.82
C LEU A 299 -18.24 6.78 -5.03
N ILE A 300 -18.33 5.87 -6.00
CA ILE A 300 -17.68 5.98 -7.30
C ILE A 300 -18.72 6.48 -8.30
N ARG A 301 -18.43 7.60 -8.96
CA ARG A 301 -19.38 8.31 -9.84
C ARG A 301 -18.80 8.53 -11.23
N CYS A 302 -19.67 8.62 -12.23
CA CYS A 302 -19.30 8.93 -13.60
C CYS A 302 -18.83 10.39 -13.72
N LYS A 303 -17.62 10.61 -14.24
CA LYS A 303 -17.03 11.94 -14.48
C LYS A 303 -17.91 12.87 -15.31
N SER A 304 -18.64 12.33 -16.28
CA SER A 304 -19.42 13.12 -17.24
C SER A 304 -20.79 13.56 -16.71
N CYS A 305 -21.40 12.81 -15.80
CA CYS A 305 -22.81 13.04 -15.41
C CYS A 305 -23.11 12.75 -13.93
N GLU A 306 -22.09 12.51 -13.11
CA GLU A 306 -22.19 12.28 -11.66
C GLU A 306 -23.06 11.08 -11.23
N THR A 307 -23.55 10.27 -12.17
CA THR A 307 -24.32 9.06 -11.87
C THR A 307 -23.48 8.12 -11.01
N ILE A 308 -24.05 7.65 -9.90
CA ILE A 308 -23.40 6.69 -9.00
C ILE A 308 -23.25 5.35 -9.71
N ILE A 309 -22.01 4.90 -9.85
CA ILE A 309 -21.65 3.64 -10.51
C ILE A 309 -21.47 2.54 -9.47
N ALA A 310 -20.78 2.81 -8.36
CA ALA A 310 -20.51 1.78 -7.36
C ALA A 310 -20.21 2.40 -5.99
N LYS A 311 -20.13 1.56 -4.96
CA LYS A 311 -19.62 1.94 -3.65
C LYS A 311 -18.20 1.43 -3.45
N ARG A 312 -17.48 2.04 -2.50
CA ARG A 312 -16.18 1.53 -2.03
C ARG A 312 -16.25 0.06 -1.62
N SER A 313 -17.35 -0.36 -0.97
CA SER A 313 -17.57 -1.75 -0.54
C SER A 313 -17.69 -2.76 -1.69
N ASP A 314 -17.89 -2.29 -2.93
CA ASP A 314 -17.96 -3.14 -4.10
C ASP A 314 -16.58 -3.43 -4.69
N MET A 315 -15.49 -2.86 -4.16
CA MET A 315 -14.13 -3.15 -4.63
C MET A 315 -13.80 -4.64 -4.55
N LEU A 316 -13.15 -5.12 -5.60
CA LEU A 316 -12.70 -6.49 -5.77
C LEU A 316 -11.23 -6.45 -6.15
N VAL A 317 -10.45 -7.40 -5.65
CA VAL A 317 -9.04 -7.56 -6.02
C VAL A 317 -8.90 -8.78 -6.93
N MET A 318 -8.62 -8.52 -8.20
CA MET A 318 -8.36 -9.57 -9.22
C MET A 318 -6.87 -9.72 -9.56
N SER A 319 -6.01 -8.88 -8.99
CA SER A 319 -4.57 -8.86 -9.23
C SER A 319 -3.80 -8.81 -7.92
N SER A 320 -2.60 -9.39 -7.87
CA SER A 320 -1.68 -9.28 -6.73
C SER A 320 -1.29 -7.82 -6.43
N GLU A 321 -1.49 -6.94 -7.39
CA GLU A 321 -1.24 -5.50 -7.32
C GLU A 321 -2.36 -4.72 -6.61
N GLY A 322 -3.48 -5.35 -6.25
CA GLY A 322 -4.63 -4.70 -5.63
C GLY A 322 -5.81 -4.47 -6.59
N PRO A 323 -6.77 -3.60 -6.20
CA PRO A 323 -8.04 -3.42 -6.93
C PRO A 323 -7.90 -2.53 -8.18
N LEU A 324 -6.77 -1.84 -8.34
CA LEU A 324 -6.50 -0.93 -9.45
C LEU A 324 -5.15 -1.28 -10.10
N SER A 325 -5.17 -1.57 -11.40
CA SER A 325 -3.99 -1.96 -12.17
C SER A 325 -4.03 -1.38 -13.59
N ALA A 326 -2.86 -1.17 -14.20
CA ALA A 326 -2.73 -0.70 -15.56
C ALA A 326 -2.66 -1.87 -16.55
N TYR A 327 -3.44 -1.80 -17.62
CA TYR A 327 -3.49 -2.81 -18.68
C TYR A 327 -3.40 -2.16 -20.05
N VAL A 328 -2.79 -2.85 -21.01
CA VAL A 328 -2.62 -2.35 -22.38
C VAL A 328 -3.55 -3.11 -23.31
N ASN A 329 -4.32 -2.39 -24.12
CA ASN A 329 -5.15 -3.02 -25.15
C ASN A 329 -4.33 -3.30 -26.44
N PRO A 330 -4.86 -4.07 -27.41
CA PRO A 330 -4.14 -4.37 -28.65
C PRO A 330 -3.76 -3.16 -29.49
N GLY A 331 -4.46 -2.03 -29.32
CA GLY A 331 -4.13 -0.76 -29.96
C GLY A 331 -3.02 0.04 -29.26
N GLY A 332 -2.40 -0.51 -28.20
CA GLY A 332 -1.34 0.16 -27.43
C GLY A 332 -1.85 1.18 -26.39
N TYR A 333 -3.16 1.28 -26.17
CA TYR A 333 -3.71 2.20 -25.18
C TYR A 333 -3.64 1.60 -23.77
N VAL A 334 -3.06 2.36 -22.84
CA VAL A 334 -3.01 2.02 -21.42
C VAL A 334 -4.31 2.43 -20.74
N HIS A 335 -4.91 1.50 -20.01
CA HIS A 335 -6.07 1.73 -19.18
C HIS A 335 -5.78 1.34 -17.73
N GLU A 336 -5.92 2.28 -16.81
CA GLU A 336 -5.99 1.99 -15.38
C GLU A 336 -7.40 1.48 -15.06
N ILE A 337 -7.50 0.21 -14.66
CA ILE A 337 -8.75 -0.52 -14.45
C ILE A 337 -8.93 -0.84 -12.98
N MET A 338 -10.04 -0.39 -12.43
CA MET A 338 -10.53 -0.74 -11.11
C MET A 338 -11.49 -1.90 -11.20
N THR A 339 -11.26 -2.96 -10.42
CA THR A 339 -12.14 -4.13 -10.38
C THR A 339 -13.18 -4.03 -9.27
N LEU A 340 -14.45 -4.30 -9.61
CA LEU A 340 -15.60 -4.20 -8.72
C LEU A 340 -16.51 -5.42 -8.84
N TYR A 341 -17.05 -5.91 -7.72
CA TYR A 341 -18.10 -6.93 -7.71
C TYR A 341 -19.40 -6.43 -8.34
N LYS A 342 -19.77 -5.17 -8.08
CA LYS A 342 -21.04 -4.57 -8.53
C LYS A 342 -20.80 -3.20 -9.15
N ALA A 343 -21.57 -2.92 -10.20
CA ALA A 343 -21.69 -1.60 -10.79
C ALA A 343 -23.13 -1.40 -11.27
N ASN A 344 -23.65 -0.18 -11.08
CA ASN A 344 -25.00 0.24 -11.40
C ASN A 344 -24.96 1.31 -12.50
N GLY A 345 -26.10 1.53 -13.18
CA GLY A 345 -26.21 2.59 -14.18
C GLY A 345 -25.32 2.38 -15.40
N LEU A 346 -24.94 1.14 -15.71
CA LEU A 346 -24.16 0.76 -16.88
C LEU A 346 -25.02 -0.03 -17.88
N ALA A 347 -24.84 0.25 -19.18
CA ALA A 347 -25.41 -0.48 -20.29
C ALA A 347 -24.31 -1.20 -21.07
N LEU A 348 -24.55 -2.46 -21.45
CA LEU A 348 -23.61 -3.28 -22.20
C LEU A 348 -23.76 -3.04 -23.70
N VAL A 349 -22.64 -3.02 -24.41
CA VAL A 349 -22.58 -2.78 -25.86
C VAL A 349 -21.81 -3.93 -26.52
N GLY A 350 -22.44 -4.55 -27.53
CA GLY A 350 -21.86 -5.65 -28.29
C GLY A 350 -21.98 -7.02 -27.60
N SER A 351 -21.41 -8.05 -28.25
CA SER A 351 -21.30 -9.39 -27.70
C SER A 351 -20.06 -9.54 -26.82
N ALA A 352 -20.08 -10.49 -25.89
CA ALA A 352 -18.90 -10.84 -25.10
C ALA A 352 -17.78 -11.38 -26.01
N ALA A 353 -16.57 -10.87 -25.83
CA ALA A 353 -15.38 -11.26 -26.57
C ALA A 353 -14.32 -11.87 -25.64
N THR A 354 -13.54 -12.81 -26.16
CA THR A 354 -12.44 -13.44 -25.39
C THR A 354 -11.07 -12.96 -25.82
N ASP A 355 -10.98 -12.35 -27.00
CA ASP A 355 -9.72 -11.92 -27.58
C ASP A 355 -9.10 -10.83 -26.71
N TYR A 356 -7.82 -10.99 -26.40
CA TYR A 356 -7.05 -10.03 -25.60
C TYR A 356 -7.65 -9.70 -24.23
N SER A 357 -8.36 -10.64 -23.61
CA SER A 357 -8.85 -10.48 -22.24
C SER A 357 -7.68 -10.35 -21.25
N TRP A 358 -7.69 -9.30 -20.44
CA TRP A 358 -6.69 -9.09 -19.38
C TRP A 358 -6.83 -10.05 -18.19
N PHE A 359 -7.98 -10.73 -18.09
CA PHE A 359 -8.29 -11.66 -17.02
C PHE A 359 -8.51 -13.06 -17.62
N PRO A 360 -7.49 -13.93 -17.59
CA PRO A 360 -7.60 -15.27 -18.15
C PRO A 360 -8.82 -16.03 -17.62
N GLY A 361 -9.55 -16.68 -18.52
CA GLY A 361 -10.79 -17.39 -18.19
C GLY A 361 -12.06 -16.52 -18.20
N TYR A 362 -11.96 -15.21 -18.46
CA TYR A 362 -13.10 -14.31 -18.58
C TYR A 362 -13.24 -13.76 -20.01
N ALA A 363 -14.48 -13.64 -20.47
CA ALA A 363 -14.85 -12.84 -21.64
C ALA A 363 -15.22 -11.42 -21.20
N TRP A 364 -15.00 -10.41 -22.03
CA TRP A 364 -15.32 -9.01 -21.73
C TRP A 364 -16.40 -8.46 -22.66
N THR A 365 -17.24 -7.57 -22.14
CA THR A 365 -18.25 -6.81 -22.91
C THR A 365 -18.12 -5.33 -22.58
N ILE A 366 -18.17 -4.45 -23.57
CA ILE A 366 -18.03 -3.00 -23.35
C ILE A 366 -19.18 -2.50 -22.47
N ALA A 367 -18.86 -1.70 -21.46
CA ALA A 367 -19.83 -1.08 -20.57
C ALA A 367 -19.80 0.45 -20.72
N THR A 368 -20.96 1.04 -20.96
CA THR A 368 -21.18 2.49 -21.09
C THR A 368 -22.09 3.00 -19.98
N CYS A 369 -21.93 4.24 -19.55
CA CYS A 369 -22.87 4.87 -18.64
C CYS A 369 -24.26 4.95 -19.31
N ALA A 370 -25.29 4.40 -18.67
CA ALA A 370 -26.64 4.38 -19.21
C ALA A 370 -27.20 5.80 -19.43
N THR A 371 -26.77 6.77 -18.61
CA THR A 371 -27.18 8.18 -18.65
C THR A 371 -26.48 8.95 -19.77
N CYS A 372 -25.15 9.04 -19.75
CA CYS A 372 -24.39 9.92 -20.66
C CYS A 372 -23.70 9.18 -21.81
N LYS A 373 -23.85 7.85 -21.91
CA LYS A 373 -23.25 6.97 -22.93
C LYS A 373 -21.72 6.96 -22.97
N THR A 374 -21.04 7.65 -22.06
CA THR A 374 -19.58 7.59 -21.92
C THR A 374 -19.15 6.16 -21.63
N GLN A 375 -18.17 5.63 -22.35
CA GLN A 375 -17.61 4.31 -22.07
C GLN A 375 -16.99 4.33 -20.67
N MET A 376 -17.48 3.49 -19.76
CA MET A 376 -16.99 3.43 -18.38
C MET A 376 -15.94 2.34 -18.21
N GLY A 377 -16.05 1.26 -18.98
CA GLY A 377 -15.13 0.13 -18.89
C GLY A 377 -15.73 -1.13 -19.51
N TRP A 378 -15.66 -2.25 -18.79
CA TRP A 378 -16.06 -3.57 -19.27
C TRP A 378 -16.72 -4.42 -18.17
N LEU A 379 -17.65 -5.27 -18.58
CA LEU A 379 -18.12 -6.41 -17.78
C LEU A 379 -17.29 -7.64 -18.15
N PHE A 380 -16.69 -8.30 -17.16
CA PHE A 380 -15.98 -9.57 -17.32
C PHE A 380 -16.86 -10.71 -16.83
N THR A 381 -17.13 -11.69 -17.69
CA THR A 381 -17.96 -12.87 -17.39
C THR A 381 -17.12 -14.14 -17.47
N ALA A 382 -17.15 -14.96 -16.42
CA ALA A 382 -16.41 -16.21 -16.35
C ALA A 382 -16.88 -17.18 -17.44
N ARG A 383 -15.93 -17.84 -18.10
CA ARG A 383 -16.21 -18.86 -19.12
C ARG A 383 -16.49 -20.25 -18.54
N ASN A 384 -16.12 -20.46 -17.28
CA ASN A 384 -16.31 -21.71 -16.55
C ASN A 384 -17.02 -21.43 -15.21
N LYS A 385 -17.98 -22.29 -14.85
CA LYS A 385 -18.73 -22.24 -13.59
C LYS A 385 -17.86 -22.40 -12.34
N GLN A 386 -16.67 -22.99 -12.47
CA GLN A 386 -15.70 -23.15 -11.37
C GLN A 386 -14.97 -21.85 -11.03
N LEU A 387 -14.88 -20.90 -11.96
CA LEU A 387 -14.21 -19.63 -11.71
C LEU A 387 -15.07 -18.73 -10.83
N LYS A 388 -14.41 -18.07 -9.88
CA LYS A 388 -15.01 -17.06 -9.02
C LYS A 388 -14.23 -15.74 -9.14
N PRO A 389 -14.95 -14.59 -9.16
CA PRO A 389 -16.40 -14.47 -9.24
C PRO A 389 -16.97 -14.90 -10.60
N SER A 390 -18.27 -15.19 -10.71
CA SER A 390 -18.88 -15.56 -12.01
C SER A 390 -18.91 -14.40 -13.00
N TYR A 391 -18.90 -13.17 -12.49
CA TYR A 391 -18.66 -11.95 -13.25
C TYR A 391 -18.13 -10.86 -12.32
N PHE A 392 -17.51 -9.84 -12.90
CA PHE A 392 -17.11 -8.61 -12.22
C PHE A 392 -16.96 -7.48 -13.24
N TRP A 393 -16.82 -6.25 -12.76
CA TRP A 393 -16.69 -5.06 -13.59
C TRP A 393 -15.27 -4.52 -13.54
N GLY A 394 -14.74 -4.09 -14.68
CA GLY A 394 -13.51 -3.30 -14.78
C GLY A 394 -13.85 -1.88 -15.21
N ILE A 395 -13.72 -0.90 -14.32
CA ILE A 395 -14.03 0.52 -14.56
C ILE A 395 -12.75 1.31 -14.76
N ARG A 396 -12.72 2.19 -15.77
CA ARG A 396 -11.57 3.04 -16.08
C ARG A 396 -11.43 4.17 -15.06
N SER A 397 -10.26 4.32 -14.44
CA SER A 397 -9.99 5.38 -13.45
C SER A 397 -10.22 6.78 -14.02
N CYS A 398 -9.90 6.99 -15.30
CA CYS A 398 -10.07 8.28 -15.99
C CYS A 398 -11.52 8.73 -16.17
N GLN A 399 -12.49 7.85 -15.89
CA GLN A 399 -13.92 8.10 -15.98
C GLN A 399 -14.57 8.35 -14.61
N LEU A 400 -13.77 8.46 -13.56
CA LEU A 400 -14.26 8.77 -12.22
C LEU A 400 -14.39 10.29 -12.02
N ALA A 401 -15.51 10.69 -11.43
CA ALA A 401 -15.74 12.07 -11.03
C ALA A 401 -14.81 12.48 -9.87
N GLU A 402 -14.72 13.78 -9.65
CA GLU A 402 -13.99 14.33 -8.50
C GLU A 402 -14.64 13.91 -7.18
N GLU A 403 -13.82 13.76 -6.13
CA GLU A 403 -14.29 13.46 -4.80
C GLU A 403 -15.08 14.64 -4.22
N ILE A 404 -16.24 14.37 -3.61
CA ILE A 404 -16.95 15.40 -2.84
C ILE A 404 -16.13 15.67 -1.59
N ARG A 405 -15.50 16.84 -1.51
CA ARG A 405 -14.93 17.33 -0.27
C ARG A 405 -16.07 17.57 0.71
N GLN A 406 -16.17 16.73 1.74
CA GLN A 406 -16.97 17.06 2.90
C GLN A 406 -16.21 18.16 3.64
N ASN A 407 -16.63 19.42 3.46
CA ASN A 407 -16.18 20.50 4.33
C ASN A 407 -16.70 20.17 5.74
N LEU A 408 -15.83 19.63 6.59
CA LEU A 408 -16.09 19.47 8.01
C LEU A 408 -15.77 20.76 8.76
#